data_AF-A0AAV0XCS1-F1
#
_entry.id   AF-A0AAV0XCS1-F1
#
_cell.length_a   1.000
_cell.length_b   1.000
_cell.length_c   1.000
_cell.angle_alpha   90.00
_cell.angle_beta   90.00
_cell.angle_gamma   90.00
#
_symmetry.space_group_name_H-M   'P 1'
#
loop_
_entity.id
_entity.type
_entity.pdbx_description
1 polymer ?
#
loop_
_entity_poly.entity_id
_entity_poly.type
_entity_poly.pdbx_seq_one_letter_code
_entity_poly.pdbx_strand_id
1 'polypeptide(L)'
;MHDLYEGVCHYDMCHIIKYFINTAKLFTLETLNKRKSNFNYGPIEFGNISPEISINHLNNCRLKMSAREVMTFIHFFPLMVGDLVPENDEVWSFFLILLKIVDILLSYTFNADAISYLKQLISKHNNQYNLLFNDTLKPKHHFLVHYPTVIEYSGPPRLYWCFRFEGKHKEMKITYDFSGPPINITNVANGKKMLRLKEFY
;
A
#
# COMPACT_ATOMS: atom_id res chain seq x y z
N MET A 1 7.91 -1.09 -1.99
CA MET A 1 6.46 -1.20 -2.27
C MET A 1 5.83 -2.19 -1.30
N HIS A 2 6.26 -3.45 -1.29
CA HIS A 2 5.69 -4.51 -0.47
C HIS A 2 5.80 -4.30 1.04
N ASP A 3 6.95 -3.81 1.53
CA ASP A 3 7.15 -3.62 2.98
C ASP A 3 6.35 -2.43 3.50
N LEU A 4 6.35 -1.33 2.74
CA LEU A 4 5.72 -0.09 3.12
C LEU A 4 4.22 -0.13 2.79
N TYR A 5 3.83 0.06 1.52
CA TYR A 5 2.45 0.25 1.10
C TYR A 5 1.58 -1.00 1.19
N GLU A 6 2.08 -2.17 0.75
CA GLU A 6 1.32 -3.42 0.94
C GLU A 6 1.52 -4.03 2.33
N GLY A 7 2.27 -3.33 3.18
CA GLY A 7 2.73 -3.83 4.46
C GLY A 7 2.33 -2.93 5.59
N VAL A 8 3.33 -2.25 6.18
CA VAL A 8 3.16 -1.38 7.34
C VAL A 8 1.94 -0.46 7.16
N CYS A 9 1.93 0.32 6.09
CA CYS A 9 0.81 1.18 5.71
C CYS A 9 -0.55 0.47 5.65
N HIS A 10 -0.59 -0.71 5.05
CA HIS A 10 -1.83 -1.46 4.89
C HIS A 10 -2.37 -1.95 6.24
N TYR A 11 -1.50 -2.54 7.06
CA TYR A 11 -1.89 -3.07 8.37
C TYR A 11 -2.30 -1.96 9.32
N ASP A 12 -1.51 -0.88 9.35
CA ASP A 12 -1.77 0.26 10.21
C ASP A 12 -3.09 0.93 9.84
N MET A 13 -3.37 1.14 8.53
CA MET A 13 -4.64 1.71 8.10
C MET A 13 -5.85 0.83 8.46
N CYS A 14 -5.72 -0.49 8.47
CA CYS A 14 -6.80 -1.36 8.95
C CYS A 14 -7.13 -1.08 10.42
N HIS A 15 -6.10 -0.97 11.27
CA HIS A 15 -6.26 -0.71 12.70
C HIS A 15 -6.78 0.70 12.97
N ILE A 16 -6.24 1.71 12.29
CA ILE A 16 -6.66 3.11 12.39
C ILE A 16 -8.15 3.25 12.03
N ILE A 17 -8.58 2.69 10.90
CA ILE A 17 -9.98 2.78 10.47
C ILE A 17 -10.90 2.03 11.45
N LYS A 18 -10.50 0.84 11.91
CA LYS A 18 -11.26 0.09 12.93
C LYS A 18 -11.42 0.89 14.21
N TYR A 19 -10.35 1.53 14.68
CA TYR A 19 -10.39 2.35 15.89
C TYR A 19 -11.39 3.51 15.74
N PHE A 20 -11.28 4.29 14.66
CA PHE A 20 -12.15 5.46 14.48
C PHE A 20 -13.62 5.11 14.29
N ILE A 21 -13.93 3.95 13.69
CA ILE A 21 -15.31 3.50 13.48
C ILE A 21 -15.89 2.80 14.72
N ASN A 22 -15.16 1.86 15.32
CA ASN A 22 -15.70 0.97 16.35
C ASN A 22 -15.46 1.47 17.77
N THR A 23 -14.28 2.03 18.03
CA THR A 23 -13.84 2.42 19.38
C THR A 23 -14.16 3.88 19.65
N ALA A 24 -13.58 4.80 18.88
CA ALA A 24 -13.79 6.23 19.05
C ALA A 24 -15.15 6.70 18.49
N LYS A 25 -15.73 5.94 17.54
CA LYS A 25 -17.03 6.19 16.90
C LYS A 25 -17.15 7.61 16.33
N LEU A 26 -16.07 8.12 15.73
CA LEU A 26 -16.01 9.45 15.16
C LEU A 26 -16.78 9.55 13.84
N PHE A 27 -16.80 8.47 13.06
CA PHE A 27 -17.54 8.39 11.80
C PHE A 27 -17.86 6.94 11.43
N THR A 28 -18.74 6.76 10.44
CA THR A 28 -19.11 5.45 9.91
C THR A 28 -18.29 5.06 8.68
N LEU A 29 -18.22 3.76 8.37
CA LEU A 29 -17.57 3.28 7.14
C LEU A 29 -18.19 3.89 5.88
N GLU A 30 -19.52 4.05 5.88
CA GLU A 30 -20.26 4.70 4.80
C GLU A 30 -19.81 6.16 4.61
N THR A 31 -19.65 6.90 5.71
CA THR A 31 -19.15 8.29 5.67
C THR A 31 -17.76 8.34 5.05
N LEU A 32 -16.84 7.47 5.49
CA LEU A 32 -15.49 7.39 4.92
C LEU A 32 -15.53 7.05 3.43
N ASN A 33 -16.32 6.06 3.02
CA ASN A 33 -16.44 5.67 1.61
C ASN A 33 -17.01 6.79 0.75
N LYS A 34 -18.03 7.51 1.24
CA LYS A 34 -18.64 8.67 0.57
C LYS A 34 -17.66 9.84 0.46
N ARG A 35 -16.89 10.13 1.51
CA ARG A 35 -15.87 11.19 1.44
C ARG A 35 -14.78 10.82 0.44
N LYS A 36 -14.31 9.58 0.47
CA LYS A 36 -13.32 9.04 -0.47
C LYS A 36 -13.82 9.11 -1.93
N SER A 37 -15.07 8.74 -2.21
CA SER A 37 -15.60 8.78 -3.60
C SER A 37 -15.78 10.19 -4.14
N ASN A 38 -16.07 11.16 -3.27
CA ASN A 38 -16.33 12.55 -3.64
C ASN A 38 -15.09 13.45 -3.52
N PHE A 39 -13.96 12.91 -3.07
CA PHE A 39 -12.74 13.68 -2.88
C PHE A 39 -12.13 14.05 -4.24
N ASN A 40 -11.63 15.29 -4.35
CA ASN A 40 -10.93 15.72 -5.55
C ASN A 40 -9.45 15.31 -5.48
N TYR A 41 -9.10 14.20 -6.13
CA TYR A 41 -7.73 13.67 -6.21
C TYR A 41 -6.82 14.44 -7.17
N GLY A 42 -7.37 15.35 -7.98
CA GLY A 42 -6.62 16.04 -9.03
C GLY A 42 -6.25 15.13 -10.21
N PRO A 43 -5.65 15.72 -11.27
CA PRO A 43 -5.42 15.03 -12.55
C PRO A 43 -4.35 13.93 -12.48
N ILE A 44 -3.46 13.98 -11.48
CA ILE A 44 -2.36 13.03 -11.34
C ILE A 44 -2.83 11.73 -10.68
N GLU A 45 -3.69 11.83 -9.66
CA GLU A 45 -4.05 10.70 -8.81
C GLU A 45 -5.44 10.12 -9.09
N PHE A 46 -6.19 10.69 -10.05
CA PHE A 46 -7.53 10.20 -10.42
C PHE A 46 -7.55 8.71 -10.83
N GLY A 47 -6.45 8.21 -11.41
CA GLY A 47 -6.32 6.81 -11.82
C GLY A 47 -5.94 5.84 -10.70
N ASN A 48 -5.63 6.35 -9.50
CA ASN A 48 -5.12 5.60 -8.35
C ASN A 48 -6.10 5.60 -7.17
N ILE A 49 -7.40 5.77 -7.46
CA ILE A 49 -8.44 5.81 -6.44
C ILE A 49 -8.73 4.38 -5.97
N SER A 50 -8.55 4.14 -4.67
CA SER A 50 -8.88 2.86 -4.06
C SER A 50 -10.37 2.54 -4.15
N PRO A 51 -10.75 1.25 -4.31
CA PRO A 51 -12.15 0.84 -4.32
C PRO A 51 -12.82 1.03 -2.96
N GLU A 52 -14.13 0.80 -2.92
CA GLU A 52 -14.89 0.84 -1.69
C GLU A 52 -14.34 -0.12 -0.63
N ILE A 53 -14.17 0.38 0.59
CA ILE A 53 -13.71 -0.41 1.72
C ILE A 53 -14.91 -1.15 2.29
N SER A 54 -14.86 -2.48 2.31
CA SER A 54 -15.90 -3.31 2.91
C SER A 54 -15.57 -3.66 4.37
N ILE A 55 -16.60 -3.88 5.17
CA ILE A 55 -16.45 -4.34 6.57
C ILE A 55 -15.71 -5.68 6.65
N ASN A 56 -15.97 -6.60 5.70
CA ASN A 56 -15.30 -7.91 5.67
C ASN A 56 -13.79 -7.76 5.44
N HIS A 57 -13.40 -6.85 4.54
CA HIS A 57 -11.99 -6.54 4.27
C HIS A 57 -11.30 -5.94 5.50
N LEU A 58 -11.96 -5.00 6.18
CA LEU A 58 -11.44 -4.44 7.43
C LEU A 58 -11.29 -5.50 8.50
N ASN A 59 -12.34 -6.30 8.76
CA ASN A 59 -12.32 -7.34 9.79
C ASN A 59 -11.16 -8.32 9.59
N ASN A 60 -10.91 -8.72 8.35
CA ASN A 60 -9.80 -9.59 7.98
C ASN A 60 -8.43 -8.88 7.85
N CYS A 61 -8.34 -7.59 8.21
CA CYS A 61 -7.15 -6.75 8.06
C CYS A 61 -6.53 -6.81 6.65
N ARG A 62 -7.39 -6.79 5.63
CA ARG A 62 -7.01 -6.92 4.23
C ARG A 62 -7.80 -5.95 3.35
N LEU A 63 -7.28 -4.74 3.17
CA LEU A 63 -7.81 -3.77 2.22
C LEU A 63 -7.60 -4.27 0.79
N LYS A 64 -8.66 -4.28 -0.03
CA LYS A 64 -8.55 -4.64 -1.45
C LYS A 64 -8.00 -3.44 -2.24
N MET A 65 -6.73 -3.11 -2.03
CA MET A 65 -6.05 -1.99 -2.66
C MET A 65 -4.68 -2.43 -3.20
N SER A 66 -4.30 -1.92 -4.36
CA SER A 66 -2.93 -1.98 -4.86
C SER A 66 -2.02 -1.08 -4.03
N ALA A 67 -0.70 -1.30 -4.08
CA ALA A 67 0.26 -0.45 -3.38
C ALA A 67 0.17 1.04 -3.77
N ARG A 68 -0.15 1.33 -5.03
CA ARG A 68 -0.33 2.70 -5.54
C ARG A 68 -1.59 3.33 -4.94
N GLU A 69 -2.69 2.59 -4.90
CA GLU A 69 -3.93 3.03 -4.25
C GLU A 69 -3.74 3.26 -2.75
N VAL A 70 -3.00 2.40 -2.04
CA VAL A 70 -2.69 2.61 -0.61
C VAL A 70 -1.86 3.88 -0.40
N MET A 71 -0.85 4.12 -1.25
CA MET A 71 -0.06 5.35 -1.16
C MET A 71 -0.95 6.58 -1.35
N THR A 72 -1.79 6.62 -2.38
CA THR A 72 -2.73 7.71 -2.62
C THR A 72 -3.70 7.88 -1.43
N PHE A 73 -4.25 6.77 -0.93
CA PHE A 73 -5.16 6.79 0.21
C PHE A 73 -4.52 7.38 1.46
N ILE A 74 -3.29 6.99 1.81
CA ILE A 74 -2.58 7.50 2.99
C ILE A 74 -2.29 8.99 2.88
N HIS A 75 -1.87 9.48 1.70
CA HIS A 75 -1.57 10.90 1.51
C HIS A 75 -2.81 11.78 1.65
N PHE A 76 -3.97 11.30 1.19
CA PHE A 76 -5.22 12.07 1.23
C PHE A 76 -6.11 11.78 2.44
N PHE A 77 -5.86 10.71 3.20
CA PHE A 77 -6.62 10.39 4.40
C PHE A 77 -6.70 11.56 5.42
N PRO A 78 -5.62 12.31 5.71
CA PRO A 78 -5.71 13.47 6.62
C PRO A 78 -6.73 14.51 6.14
N LEU A 79 -6.80 14.71 4.82
CA LEU A 79 -7.71 15.68 4.20
C LEU A 79 -9.16 15.17 4.11
N MET A 80 -9.35 13.85 4.18
CA MET A 80 -10.68 13.23 4.12
C MET A 80 -11.37 13.18 5.48
N VAL A 81 -10.63 13.00 6.57
CA VAL A 81 -11.23 12.78 7.90
C VAL A 81 -10.65 13.66 9.01
N GLY A 82 -9.63 14.48 8.73
CA GLY A 82 -8.95 15.26 9.77
C GLY A 82 -9.86 16.25 10.50
N ASP A 83 -10.91 16.76 9.86
CA ASP A 83 -11.95 17.60 10.46
C ASP A 83 -12.84 16.86 11.47
N LEU A 84 -12.85 15.53 11.43
CA LEU A 84 -13.68 14.68 12.32
C LEU A 84 -12.90 14.18 13.54
N VAL A 85 -11.59 14.41 13.59
CA VAL A 85 -10.69 13.83 14.60
C VAL A 85 -10.27 14.91 15.60
N PRO A 86 -10.42 14.67 16.92
CA PRO A 86 -10.02 15.65 17.93
C PRO A 86 -8.49 15.78 18.00
N GLU A 87 -8.00 16.95 18.39
CA GLU A 87 -6.57 17.31 18.35
C GLU A 87 -5.65 16.38 19.18
N ASN A 88 -6.17 15.80 20.27
CA ASN A 88 -5.39 15.00 21.22
C ASN A 88 -5.58 13.48 21.05
N ASP A 89 -6.06 13.03 19.89
CA ASP A 89 -6.23 11.61 19.63
C ASP A 89 -4.87 10.89 19.43
N GLU A 90 -4.65 9.83 20.21
CA GLU A 90 -3.38 9.09 20.19
C GLU A 90 -3.20 8.27 18.90
N VAL A 91 -4.30 7.74 18.33
CA VAL A 91 -4.28 6.97 17.08
C VAL A 91 -4.09 7.89 15.88
N TRP A 92 -4.62 9.11 15.94
CA TRP A 92 -4.32 10.16 14.98
C TRP A 92 -2.85 10.54 15.01
N SER A 93 -2.29 10.74 16.21
CA SER A 93 -0.87 11.02 16.38
C SER A 93 0.01 9.90 15.83
N PHE A 94 -0.39 8.64 16.04
CA PHE A 94 0.24 7.47 15.44
C PHE A 94 0.18 7.49 13.90
N PHE A 95 -0.98 7.78 13.32
CA PHE A 95 -1.14 7.93 11.87
C PHE A 95 -0.27 9.05 11.29
N LEU A 96 -0.18 10.21 11.96
CA LEU A 96 0.69 11.30 11.52
C LEU A 96 2.18 10.93 11.56
N ILE A 97 2.60 10.06 12.49
CA ILE A 97 3.97 9.51 12.51
C ILE A 97 4.20 8.59 11.31
N LEU A 98 3.24 7.71 10.99
CA LEU A 98 3.30 6.88 9.79
C LEU A 98 3.43 7.74 8.53
N LEU A 99 2.63 8.82 8.41
CA LEU A 99 2.69 9.73 7.28
C LEU A 99 4.07 10.40 7.17
N LYS A 100 4.64 10.87 8.29
CA LYS A 100 6.01 11.43 8.32
C LYS A 100 7.08 10.43 7.89
N ILE A 101 6.96 9.16 8.29
CA ILE A 101 7.86 8.10 7.83
C ILE A 101 7.74 7.96 6.31
N VAL A 102 6.52 7.87 5.78
CA VAL A 102 6.26 7.75 4.34
C VAL A 102 6.86 8.95 3.57
N ASP A 103 6.65 10.17 4.04
CA ASP A 103 7.16 11.39 3.41
C ASP A 103 8.70 11.41 3.36
N ILE A 104 9.36 11.05 4.46
CA ILE A 104 10.81 10.95 4.50
C ILE A 104 11.30 9.88 3.52
N LEU A 105 10.69 8.69 3.50
CA LEU A 105 11.07 7.62 2.58
C LEU A 105 10.84 7.96 1.10
N LEU A 106 9.94 8.91 0.81
CA LEU A 106 9.68 9.42 -0.52
C LEU A 106 10.65 10.54 -0.95
N SER A 107 11.50 11.01 -0.05
CA SER A 107 12.48 12.06 -0.37
C SER A 107 13.49 11.61 -1.43
N TYR A 108 13.92 12.56 -2.26
CA TYR A 108 14.92 12.31 -3.31
C TYR A 108 16.35 12.27 -2.78
N THR A 109 16.57 12.86 -1.61
CA THR A 109 17.88 13.02 -0.99
C THR A 109 17.75 12.85 0.52
N PHE A 110 18.82 12.38 1.15
CA PHE A 110 18.87 12.12 2.59
C PHE A 110 20.15 12.74 3.15
N ASN A 111 20.03 13.39 4.30
CA ASN A 111 21.17 13.81 5.12
C ASN A 111 21.20 12.98 6.42
N ALA A 112 22.30 13.08 7.16
CA ALA A 112 22.47 12.32 8.40
C ALA A 112 21.35 12.59 9.42
N ASP A 113 20.88 13.84 9.51
CA ASP A 113 19.80 14.24 10.42
C ASP A 113 18.46 13.59 10.05
N ALA A 114 18.11 13.56 8.75
CA ALA A 114 16.89 12.92 8.27
C ALA A 114 16.91 11.41 8.54
N ILE A 115 18.07 10.77 8.38
CA ILE A 115 18.25 9.33 8.66
C ILE A 115 18.12 9.07 10.17
N SER A 116 18.73 9.91 11.01
CA SER A 116 18.60 9.84 12.46
C SER A 116 17.16 10.05 12.92
N TYR A 117 16.48 11.04 12.34
CA TYR A 117 15.07 11.32 12.61
C TYR A 117 14.16 10.17 12.18
N LEU A 118 14.43 9.57 11.02
CA LEU A 118 13.73 8.37 10.54
C LEU A 118 13.87 7.20 11.53
N LYS A 119 15.07 6.95 12.07
CA LYS A 119 15.29 5.91 13.11
C LYS A 119 14.40 6.16 14.33
N GLN A 120 14.32 7.41 14.80
CA GLN A 120 13.48 7.79 15.95
C GLN A 120 11.99 7.60 15.65
N LEU A 121 11.52 8.04 14.48
CA LEU A 121 10.13 7.88 14.08
C LEU A 121 9.72 6.42 13.97
N ILE A 122 10.56 5.56 13.36
CA ILE A 122 10.27 4.13 13.24
C ILE A 122 10.20 3.45 14.61
N SER A 123 11.14 3.78 15.51
CA SER A 123 11.11 3.25 16.88
C SER A 123 9.84 3.67 17.63
N LYS A 124 9.49 4.97 17.56
CA LYS A 124 8.27 5.50 18.17
C LYS A 124 7.02 4.83 17.59
N HIS A 125 6.93 4.72 16.27
CA HIS A 125 5.82 4.10 15.55
C HIS A 125 5.61 2.65 15.99
N ASN A 126 6.67 1.83 15.96
CA ASN A 126 6.56 0.41 16.30
C ASN A 126 6.20 0.21 17.79
N ASN A 127 6.70 1.06 18.68
CA ASN A 127 6.30 1.04 20.09
C ASN A 127 4.81 1.39 20.26
N GLN A 128 4.34 2.44 19.60
CA GLN A 128 2.94 2.86 19.66
C GLN A 128 1.98 1.82 19.06
N TYR A 129 2.37 1.14 17.98
CA TYR A 129 1.57 0.07 17.38
C TYR A 129 1.20 -1.01 18.42
N ASN A 130 2.19 -1.48 19.17
CA ASN A 130 1.98 -2.50 20.20
C ASN A 130 1.08 -1.98 21.33
N LEU A 131 1.29 -0.74 21.76
CA LEU A 131 0.55 -0.13 22.88
C LEU A 131 -0.92 0.15 22.52
N LEU A 132 -1.17 0.71 21.33
CA LEU A 132 -2.50 1.19 20.92
C LEU A 132 -3.41 0.05 20.44
N PHE A 133 -2.86 -0.92 19.71
CA PHE A 133 -3.66 -1.97 19.06
C PHE A 133 -3.57 -3.33 19.75
N ASN A 134 -2.67 -3.50 20.72
CA ASN A 134 -2.42 -4.76 21.41
C ASN A 134 -2.24 -5.94 20.42
N ASP A 135 -1.61 -5.66 19.28
CA ASP A 135 -1.31 -6.63 18.22
C ASP A 135 0.22 -6.73 18.05
N THR A 136 0.65 -7.84 17.49
CA THR A 136 2.06 -8.14 17.23
C THR A 136 2.53 -7.47 15.94
N LEU A 137 3.69 -6.82 16.01
CA LEU A 137 4.41 -6.33 14.83
C LEU A 137 4.58 -7.45 13.79
N LYS A 138 4.30 -7.12 12.54
CA LYS A 138 4.48 -8.07 11.42
C LYS A 138 5.93 -8.01 10.94
N PRO A 139 6.42 -9.04 10.21
CA PRO A 139 7.77 -9.02 9.64
C PRO A 139 8.10 -7.74 8.85
N LYS A 140 7.10 -7.14 8.20
CA LYS A 140 7.25 -5.88 7.46
C LYS A 140 7.59 -4.68 8.35
N HIS A 141 7.08 -4.63 9.58
CA HIS A 141 7.48 -3.61 10.56
C HIS A 141 8.94 -3.80 11.01
N HIS A 142 9.43 -5.04 11.05
CA HIS A 142 10.85 -5.31 11.31
C HIS A 142 11.73 -4.87 10.13
N PHE A 143 11.33 -5.16 8.88
CA PHE A 143 12.07 -4.70 7.71
C PHE A 143 12.22 -3.18 7.68
N LEU A 144 11.19 -2.45 8.12
CA LEU A 144 11.25 -0.99 8.22
C LEU A 144 12.40 -0.49 9.11
N VAL A 145 12.77 -1.22 10.17
CA VAL A 145 13.89 -0.85 11.06
C VAL A 145 15.23 -0.79 10.31
N HIS A 146 15.38 -1.56 9.24
CA HIS A 146 16.61 -1.59 8.44
C HIS A 146 16.67 -0.49 7.38
N TYR A 147 15.56 0.20 7.08
CA TYR A 147 15.51 1.23 6.04
C TYR A 147 16.57 2.33 6.25
N PRO A 148 16.77 2.89 7.46
CA PRO A 148 17.81 3.87 7.69
C PRO A 148 19.21 3.40 7.27
N THR A 149 19.58 2.17 7.64
CA THR A 149 20.87 1.57 7.26
C THR A 149 20.96 1.35 5.74
N VAL A 150 19.89 0.85 5.12
CA VAL A 150 19.86 0.67 3.66
C VAL A 150 20.02 2.02 2.94
N ILE A 151 19.42 3.09 3.46
CA ILE A 151 19.55 4.43 2.90
C ILE A 151 20.98 4.96 3.02
N GLU A 152 21.66 4.71 4.15
CA GLU A 152 23.07 5.08 4.34
C GLU A 152 23.98 4.42 3.29
N TYR A 153 23.75 3.14 2.97
CA TYR A 153 24.60 2.39 2.05
C TYR A 153 24.21 2.48 0.57
N SER A 154 22.91 2.54 0.27
CA SER A 154 22.36 2.41 -1.09
C SER A 154 21.63 3.66 -1.59
N GLY A 155 21.49 4.68 -0.72
CA GLY A 155 20.82 5.92 -1.06
C GLY A 155 19.28 5.82 -1.05
N PRO A 156 18.59 6.76 -1.73
CA PRO A 156 17.13 6.91 -1.65
C PRO A 156 16.31 5.65 -2.02
N PRO A 157 15.30 5.24 -1.23
CA PRO A 157 14.51 4.04 -1.49
C PRO A 157 13.75 4.00 -2.80
N ARG A 158 13.44 5.19 -3.33
CA ARG A 158 12.74 5.35 -4.60
C ARG A 158 13.58 4.94 -5.80
N LEU A 159 14.90 4.81 -5.68
CA LEU A 159 15.73 4.41 -6.83
C LEU A 159 15.66 2.90 -7.09
N TYR A 160 15.35 2.11 -6.06
CA TYR A 160 15.33 0.65 -6.14
C TYR A 160 13.95 0.03 -5.88
N TRP A 161 12.88 0.82 -5.92
CA TRP A 161 11.52 0.30 -5.84
C TRP A 161 11.06 -0.41 -7.12
N CYS A 162 10.18 -1.41 -6.98
CA CYS A 162 9.77 -2.26 -8.10
C CYS A 162 8.46 -1.85 -8.80
N PHE A 163 7.90 -0.66 -8.50
CA PHE A 163 6.63 -0.19 -9.10
C PHE A 163 6.59 -0.31 -10.63
N ARG A 164 7.66 0.11 -11.32
CA ARG A 164 7.72 0.08 -12.79
C ARG A 164 7.82 -1.35 -13.33
N PHE A 165 8.60 -2.20 -12.67
CA PHE A 165 8.79 -3.60 -13.07
C PHE A 165 7.48 -4.38 -12.91
N GLU A 166 6.80 -4.22 -11.76
CA GLU A 166 5.50 -4.86 -11.52
C GLU A 166 4.42 -4.37 -12.49
N GLY A 167 4.42 -3.06 -12.80
CA GLY A 167 3.54 -2.50 -13.83
C GLY A 167 3.76 -3.16 -15.19
N LYS A 168 5.02 -3.36 -15.60
CA LYS A 168 5.36 -4.02 -16.88
C LYS A 168 4.90 -5.49 -16.92
N HIS A 169 4.89 -6.20 -15.79
CA HIS A 169 4.38 -7.57 -15.74
C HIS A 169 2.90 -7.68 -16.12
N LYS A 170 2.10 -6.61 -15.94
CA LYS A 170 0.68 -6.60 -16.34
C LYS A 170 0.52 -6.82 -17.86
N GLU A 171 1.35 -6.18 -18.67
CA GLU A 171 1.32 -6.33 -20.13
C GLU A 171 1.60 -7.78 -20.54
N MET A 172 2.62 -8.40 -19.94
CA MET A 172 2.97 -9.80 -20.26
C MET A 172 1.85 -10.78 -19.89
N LYS A 173 1.16 -10.56 -18.75
CA LYS A 173 0.01 -11.38 -18.36
C LYS A 173 -1.12 -11.26 -19.38
N ILE A 174 -1.44 -10.05 -19.81
CA ILE A 174 -2.45 -9.80 -20.84
C ILE A 174 -2.07 -10.53 -22.14
N THR A 175 -0.83 -10.41 -22.61
CA THR A 175 -0.36 -11.14 -23.80
C THR A 175 -0.45 -12.65 -23.64
N TYR A 176 -0.09 -13.19 -22.47
CA TYR A 176 -0.22 -14.62 -22.18
C TYR A 176 -1.67 -15.09 -22.26
N ASP A 177 -2.59 -14.37 -21.61
CA ASP A 177 -4.03 -14.68 -21.62
C ASP A 177 -4.61 -14.62 -23.04
N PHE A 178 -4.17 -13.66 -23.88
CA PHE A 178 -4.50 -13.61 -25.30
C PHE A 178 -3.91 -14.77 -26.11
N SER A 179 -2.70 -15.22 -25.77
CA SER A 179 -2.02 -16.31 -26.47
C SER A 179 -2.55 -17.71 -26.14
N GLY A 180 -3.35 -17.83 -25.07
CA GLY A 180 -3.88 -19.10 -24.56
C GLY A 180 -2.82 -19.99 -23.92
N PRO A 181 -3.21 -21.04 -23.17
CA PRO A 181 -2.23 -21.98 -22.60
C PRO A 181 -1.51 -22.72 -23.72
N PRO A 182 -0.20 -23.03 -23.58
CA PRO A 182 0.44 -24.02 -24.45
C PRO A 182 -0.32 -25.33 -24.28
N ILE A 183 -0.96 -25.81 -25.34
CA ILE A 183 -1.58 -27.13 -25.36
C ILE A 183 -0.45 -28.13 -25.14
N ASN A 184 -0.51 -28.93 -24.06
CA ASN A 184 0.36 -30.08 -23.89
C ASN A 184 0.08 -31.03 -25.07
N ILE A 185 0.99 -31.05 -26.04
CA ILE A 185 0.95 -32.00 -27.14
C ILE A 185 1.38 -33.34 -26.53
N THR A 186 0.43 -34.17 -26.11
CA THR A 186 0.72 -35.61 -25.99
C THR A 186 1.12 -36.09 -27.37
N ASN A 187 2.33 -36.64 -27.50
CA ASN A 187 2.83 -37.23 -28.73
C ASN A 187 1.90 -38.37 -29.15
N VAL A 188 0.95 -38.08 -30.04
CA VAL A 188 0.23 -39.13 -30.74
C VAL A 188 1.14 -39.57 -31.88
N ALA A 189 1.61 -40.82 -31.78
CA ALA A 189 2.45 -41.47 -32.77
C ALA A 189 1.72 -41.58 -34.11
N ASN A 190 1.80 -40.54 -34.93
CA ASN A 190 1.75 -40.58 -36.40
C ASN A 190 1.81 -39.15 -36.95
N GLY A 191 2.96 -38.81 -37.55
CA GLY A 191 3.34 -37.45 -37.91
C GLY A 191 2.33 -36.73 -38.80
N LYS A 192 1.57 -35.80 -38.20
CA LYS A 192 0.85 -34.75 -38.93
C LYS A 192 1.35 -33.38 -38.49
N LYS A 193 1.79 -32.61 -39.49
CA LYS A 193 2.20 -31.20 -39.37
C LYS A 193 1.06 -30.38 -38.76
N MET A 194 1.42 -29.53 -37.81
CA MET A 194 0.52 -28.59 -37.13
C MET A 194 0.16 -27.44 -38.08
N LEU A 195 -1.13 -27.26 -38.38
CA LEU A 195 -1.66 -26.03 -38.98
C LEU A 195 -2.14 -25.11 -37.86
N ARG A 196 -1.64 -23.87 -37.82
CA ARG A 196 -2.23 -22.78 -37.00
C ARG A 196 -3.12 -21.94 -37.91
N LEU A 197 -4.39 -21.81 -37.55
CA LEU A 197 -5.28 -20.77 -38.02
C LEU A 197 -5.59 -19.84 -36.85
N LYS A 198 -5.24 -18.56 -37.00
CA LYS A 198 -6.12 -17.46 -36.55
C LYS A 198 -5.85 -16.28 -37.46
N GLU A 199 -6.83 -16.03 -38.31
CA GLU A 199 -6.92 -14.93 -39.25
C GLU A 199 -6.88 -13.60 -38.50
N PHE A 200 -6.19 -12.63 -39.11
CA PHE A 200 -6.22 -11.23 -38.72
C PHE A 200 -7.57 -10.64 -39.12
N TYR A 201 -8.29 -10.07 -38.16
CA TYR A 201 -9.21 -8.94 -38.37
C TYR A 201 -9.07 -7.99 -37.19
#